data_AF-A0A391NSH3-F1
#
_entry.id   AF-A0A391NSH3-F1
#
_cell.length_a   1.000
_cell.length_b   1.000
_cell.length_c   1.000
_cell.angle_alpha   90.00
_cell.angle_beta   90.00
_cell.angle_gamma   90.00
#
_symmetry.space_group_name_H-M   'P 1'
#
loop_
_entity.id
_entity.type
_entity.pdbx_description
1 polymer ?
#
loop_
_entity_poly.entity_id
_entity_poly.type
_entity_poly.pdbx_seq_one_letter_code
_entity_poly.pdbx_strand_id
1 'polypeptide(L)'
;HHSVSMTSTEETPCITRCTQLPGIGVRPELVHSVSALADDMDFLRMVQATSREVRDDDRLDSPIGLVTQVSMASLGDNTAMVVATMHAMGDWQTWSIMSVHHDHSVTFTPIPGPPNPEGVYKTQIERIGGSIVAYGGLLGRHPERPAWLMAVYSIDSGEWESVPYIEGYSPVPTIMHAIGCKGDSFLVSQGLSGLTGTRDWTEDMEWSVNTREWSSSTFECSGERSALWEVSDSDDGKAVNVALYGNHRICVSQGCHSATDGVSGFVRCWILDAVSQDVEVVGALNIPEPKRNSRGEITSLANSAALLMNPSTLVIVGGNAILVVDIDPHYLGPEYHTSMGGCQPVGVPREISLDMVQMLQRAF
;
A
#
# COMPACT_ATOMS: atom_id res chain seq x y z
N HIS A 1 56.86 -32.95 -1.76
CA HIS A 1 56.24 -31.83 -2.48
C HIS A 1 55.05 -31.36 -1.67
N HIS A 2 55.08 -30.11 -1.18
CA HIS A 2 54.00 -29.58 -0.35
C HIS A 2 52.80 -29.16 -1.22
N SER A 3 51.64 -29.73 -0.94
CA SER A 3 50.34 -29.24 -1.43
C SER A 3 49.81 -28.18 -0.47
N VAL A 4 49.68 -26.94 -0.94
CA VAL A 4 49.00 -25.87 -0.21
C VAL A 4 47.50 -25.98 -0.51
N SER A 5 46.70 -26.23 0.53
CA SER A 5 45.25 -26.12 0.46
C SER A 5 44.84 -24.67 0.68
N MET A 6 44.21 -24.04 -0.31
CA MET A 6 43.51 -22.77 -0.11
C MET A 6 42.05 -23.07 0.24
N THR A 7 41.64 -22.63 1.43
CA THR A 7 40.24 -22.51 1.84
C THR A 7 40.01 -21.09 2.30
N SER A 8 39.47 -20.25 1.42
CA SER A 8 39.01 -18.89 1.74
C SER A 8 37.49 -18.92 1.89
N THR A 9 37.02 -19.09 3.12
CA THR A 9 35.65 -18.73 3.51
C THR A 9 35.63 -17.24 3.79
N GLU A 10 35.17 -16.45 2.84
CA GLU A 10 34.85 -15.04 3.09
C GLU A 10 33.54 -14.98 3.90
N GLU A 11 33.66 -14.75 5.20
CA GLU A 11 32.51 -14.43 6.05
C GLU A 11 32.11 -12.97 5.82
N THR A 12 30.98 -12.75 5.16
CA THR A 12 30.38 -11.41 5.01
C THR A 12 29.83 -10.95 6.37
N PRO A 13 30.26 -9.82 6.94
CA PRO A 13 29.80 -9.40 8.25
C PRO A 13 28.42 -8.71 8.15
N CYS A 14 27.35 -9.44 8.47
CA CYS A 14 26.04 -8.84 8.74
C CYS A 14 26.11 -7.98 10.01
N ILE A 15 26.24 -6.65 9.85
CA ILE A 15 26.23 -5.70 10.97
C ILE A 15 24.79 -5.24 11.23
N THR A 16 24.09 -5.96 12.11
CA THR A 16 22.82 -5.49 12.68
C THR A 16 22.99 -5.27 14.18
N ARG A 17 23.42 -4.07 14.58
CA ARG A 17 23.46 -3.64 15.99
C ARG A 17 22.37 -2.63 16.31
N CYS A 18 21.15 -3.12 16.55
CA CYS A 18 20.13 -2.33 17.25
C CYS A 18 20.41 -2.31 18.76
N THR A 19 21.21 -1.36 19.23
CA THR A 19 21.31 -1.05 20.67
C THR A 19 20.18 -0.13 21.11
N GLN A 20 19.24 -0.66 21.89
CA GLN A 20 18.26 0.17 22.62
C GLN A 20 18.96 0.90 23.80
N LEU A 21 18.72 2.21 23.91
CA LEU A 21 19.09 3.04 25.06
C LEU A 21 17.90 3.96 25.44
N PRO A 22 17.76 4.37 26.72
CA PRO A 22 16.54 5.01 27.20
C PRO A 22 16.58 6.55 27.26
N GLY A 23 15.49 7.19 26.81
CA GLY A 23 14.90 8.40 27.42
C GLY A 23 15.43 9.79 26.99
N ILE A 24 14.48 10.68 26.69
CA ILE A 24 14.64 12.14 26.42
C ILE A 24 15.33 12.42 25.05
N GLY A 25 14.76 13.07 24.04
CA GLY A 25 13.52 13.85 23.87
C GLY A 25 13.88 15.21 23.24
N VAL A 26 13.27 15.72 22.16
CA VAL A 26 12.05 15.34 21.38
C VAL A 26 12.40 15.25 19.86
N ARG A 27 11.45 14.91 18.97
CA ARG A 27 11.63 14.84 17.50
C ARG A 27 10.87 15.98 16.80
N PRO A 28 11.30 16.47 15.62
CA PRO A 28 10.38 17.18 14.73
C PRO A 28 9.24 16.20 14.37
N GLU A 29 7.99 16.65 14.48
CA GLU A 29 6.84 15.83 14.13
C GLU A 29 6.61 15.92 12.63
N LEU A 30 6.70 14.78 11.95
CA LEU A 30 6.33 14.64 10.53
C LEU A 30 4.91 15.11 10.23
N VAL A 31 4.07 15.11 11.25
CA VAL A 31 2.62 15.12 11.15
C VAL A 31 2.04 16.29 11.92
N HIS A 32 1.61 17.34 11.21
CA HIS A 32 0.94 18.50 11.83
C HIS A 32 -0.49 18.18 12.29
N SER A 33 -1.17 17.28 11.59
CA SER A 33 -2.49 16.80 12.00
C SER A 33 -2.74 15.35 11.57
N VAL A 34 -3.49 14.62 12.40
CA VAL A 34 -4.14 13.35 12.03
C VAL A 34 -5.63 13.51 12.29
N SER A 35 -6.43 13.47 11.23
CA SER A 35 -7.88 13.29 11.36
C SER A 35 -8.23 11.83 11.07
N ALA A 36 -8.61 11.10 12.12
CA ALA A 36 -9.15 9.75 12.02
C ALA A 36 -10.68 9.82 11.92
N LEU A 37 -11.21 9.57 10.73
CA LEU A 37 -12.65 9.52 10.48
C LEU A 37 -13.19 8.13 10.87
N ALA A 38 -13.41 7.93 12.17
CA ALA A 38 -13.87 6.66 12.73
C ALA A 38 -15.41 6.53 12.79
N ASP A 39 -16.12 7.65 12.92
CA ASP A 39 -17.59 7.68 13.04
C ASP A 39 -18.27 8.22 11.76
N ASP A 40 -17.49 8.77 10.81
CA ASP A 40 -17.93 9.11 9.45
C ASP A 40 -17.96 7.85 8.56
N MET A 41 -18.82 6.92 8.98
CA MET A 41 -18.98 5.59 8.40
C MET A 41 -19.67 5.62 7.03
N ASP A 42 -19.81 6.78 6.39
CA ASP A 42 -20.53 6.93 5.13
C ASP A 42 -19.85 6.19 3.96
N PHE A 43 -18.53 5.97 3.99
CA PHE A 43 -17.88 5.01 3.09
C PHE A 43 -18.42 3.58 3.29
N LEU A 44 -18.40 3.07 4.53
CA LEU A 44 -18.91 1.73 4.82
C LEU A 44 -20.43 1.62 4.67
N ARG A 45 -21.19 2.71 4.84
CA ARG A 45 -22.65 2.75 4.61
C ARG A 45 -23.00 2.84 3.13
N MET A 46 -22.24 3.60 2.33
CA MET A 46 -22.32 3.62 0.87
C MET A 46 -22.08 2.20 0.33
N VAL A 47 -20.97 1.59 0.76
CA VAL A 47 -20.63 0.20 0.52
C VAL A 47 -21.76 -0.76 0.94
N GLN A 48 -22.36 -0.57 2.12
CA GLN A 48 -23.51 -1.37 2.59
C GLN A 48 -24.77 -1.12 1.74
N ALA A 49 -25.03 0.10 1.29
CA ALA A 49 -26.18 0.46 0.46
C ALA A 49 -26.09 -0.23 -0.91
N THR A 50 -24.93 -0.14 -1.58
CA THR A 50 -24.66 -0.89 -2.81
C THR A 50 -24.81 -2.40 -2.59
N SER A 51 -24.38 -2.93 -1.44
CA SER A 51 -24.55 -4.37 -1.14
C SER A 51 -26.00 -4.82 -0.93
N ARG A 52 -26.89 -3.90 -0.55
CA ARG A 52 -28.33 -4.17 -0.35
C ARG A 52 -29.09 -4.18 -1.65
N GLU A 53 -28.80 -3.27 -2.59
CA GLU A 53 -29.45 -3.25 -3.90
C GLU A 53 -29.18 -4.52 -4.73
N VAL A 54 -28.12 -5.27 -4.42
CA VAL A 54 -27.75 -6.54 -5.06
C VAL A 54 -28.42 -7.76 -4.38
N ARG A 55 -29.12 -7.59 -3.24
CA ARG A 55 -29.68 -8.70 -2.44
C ARG A 55 -31.19 -8.55 -2.18
N ASP A 56 -31.99 -9.20 -3.02
CA ASP A 56 -33.43 -9.42 -2.82
C ASP A 56 -33.76 -10.56 -1.81
N ASP A 57 -32.76 -11.24 -1.22
CA ASP A 57 -32.97 -12.39 -0.33
C ASP A 57 -32.84 -12.00 1.16
N ASP A 58 -33.96 -11.56 1.74
CA ASP A 58 -34.17 -11.11 3.13
C ASP A 58 -33.79 -12.12 4.24
N ARG A 59 -33.27 -13.32 3.91
CA ARG A 59 -33.21 -14.46 4.84
C ARG A 59 -31.85 -14.75 5.48
N LEU A 60 -30.83 -13.94 5.23
CA LEU A 60 -29.48 -14.17 5.73
C LEU A 60 -28.95 -12.96 6.52
N ASP A 61 -29.10 -13.02 7.85
CA ASP A 61 -28.37 -12.23 8.86
C ASP A 61 -26.83 -12.47 8.86
N SER A 62 -26.29 -13.00 7.75
CA SER A 62 -24.85 -13.15 7.55
C SER A 62 -24.21 -11.76 7.54
N PRO A 63 -23.29 -11.45 8.48
CA PRO A 63 -22.88 -10.08 8.69
C PRO A 63 -22.22 -9.42 7.48
N ILE A 64 -22.33 -8.09 7.47
CA ILE A 64 -21.67 -7.10 6.62
C ILE A 64 -20.33 -7.62 6.09
N GLY A 65 -20.13 -7.55 4.77
CA GLY A 65 -18.89 -8.00 4.14
C GLY A 65 -17.68 -7.25 4.69
N LEU A 66 -16.66 -7.98 5.11
CA LEU A 66 -15.39 -7.42 5.58
C LEU A 66 -14.57 -6.95 4.37
N VAL A 67 -14.01 -5.74 4.43
CA VAL A 67 -13.06 -5.25 3.43
C VAL A 67 -11.78 -6.09 3.52
N THR A 68 -11.52 -6.89 2.49
CA THR A 68 -10.36 -7.80 2.40
C THR A 68 -9.17 -7.20 1.66
N GLN A 69 -9.38 -6.12 0.90
CA GLN A 69 -8.31 -5.35 0.27
C GLN A 69 -8.82 -3.98 -0.17
N VAL A 70 -7.97 -2.97 -0.11
CA VAL A 70 -8.13 -1.68 -0.77
C VAL A 70 -6.94 -1.47 -1.71
N SER A 71 -7.17 -0.84 -2.85
CA SER A 71 -6.12 -0.30 -3.72
C SER A 71 -6.56 1.07 -4.24
N MET A 72 -5.60 1.97 -4.44
CA MET A 72 -5.85 3.38 -4.76
C MET A 72 -4.87 3.91 -5.79
N ALA A 73 -5.36 4.76 -6.70
CA ALA A 73 -4.53 5.46 -7.67
C ALA A 73 -4.95 6.93 -7.73
N SER A 74 -3.98 7.85 -7.70
CA SER A 74 -4.26 9.29 -7.72
C SER A 74 -4.85 9.71 -9.07
N LEU A 75 -5.96 10.46 -9.05
CA LEU A 75 -6.53 11.12 -10.22
C LEU A 75 -5.96 12.55 -10.37
N GLY A 76 -5.51 13.17 -9.27
CA GLY A 76 -5.07 14.56 -9.20
C GLY A 76 -6.06 15.40 -8.40
N ASP A 77 -5.75 16.68 -8.16
CA ASP A 77 -6.65 17.65 -7.53
C ASP A 77 -7.32 17.16 -6.21
N ASN A 78 -6.54 16.51 -5.34
CA ASN A 78 -7.00 15.87 -4.09
C ASN A 78 -8.08 14.78 -4.31
N THR A 79 -8.08 14.13 -5.47
CA THR A 79 -8.94 13.00 -5.80
C THR A 79 -8.14 11.74 -6.16
N ALA A 80 -8.72 10.58 -5.86
CA ALA A 80 -8.16 9.27 -6.14
C ALA A 80 -9.27 8.29 -6.53
N MET A 81 -8.96 7.39 -7.46
CA MET A 81 -9.78 6.21 -7.66
C MET A 81 -9.47 5.21 -6.54
N VAL A 82 -10.50 4.58 -6.00
CA VAL A 82 -10.41 3.58 -4.93
C VAL A 82 -11.22 2.35 -5.33
N VAL A 83 -10.56 1.19 -5.33
CA VAL A 83 -11.21 -0.12 -5.42
C VAL A 83 -11.11 -0.82 -4.06
N ALA A 84 -12.24 -1.28 -3.54
CA ALA A 84 -12.29 -2.07 -2.30
C ALA A 84 -12.89 -3.45 -2.59
N THR A 85 -12.15 -4.50 -2.27
CA THR A 85 -12.62 -5.89 -2.33
C THR A 85 -13.24 -6.27 -0.98
N MET A 86 -14.38 -6.96 -1.03
CA MET A 86 -15.18 -7.32 0.13
C MET A 86 -15.59 -8.78 0.14
N HIS A 87 -15.46 -9.43 1.30
CA HIS A 87 -15.78 -10.83 1.47
C HIS A 87 -17.24 -11.05 1.89
N ALA A 88 -18.11 -11.39 0.94
CA ALA A 88 -19.56 -11.53 1.17
C ALA A 88 -20.22 -12.68 0.36
N MET A 89 -19.88 -13.94 0.67
CA MET A 89 -20.37 -15.15 -0.04
C MET A 89 -20.01 -15.18 -1.54
N GLY A 90 -18.86 -14.61 -1.85
CA GLY A 90 -18.41 -14.20 -3.17
C GLY A 90 -17.65 -12.91 -2.92
N ASP A 91 -16.36 -12.90 -3.22
CA ASP A 91 -15.57 -11.67 -3.10
C ASP A 91 -16.03 -10.72 -4.22
N TRP A 92 -16.53 -9.54 -3.83
CA TRP A 92 -17.05 -8.52 -4.76
C TRP A 92 -16.28 -7.21 -4.58
N GLN A 93 -16.43 -6.30 -5.54
CA GLN A 93 -15.67 -5.05 -5.59
C GLN A 93 -16.57 -3.84 -5.69
N THR A 94 -16.27 -2.82 -4.87
CA THR A 94 -16.80 -1.47 -5.04
C THR A 94 -15.74 -0.59 -5.67
N TRP A 95 -16.19 0.31 -6.55
CA TRP A 95 -15.38 1.28 -7.25
C TRP A 95 -15.89 2.67 -6.92
N SER A 96 -15.00 3.58 -6.55
CA SER A 96 -15.36 4.92 -6.12
C SER A 96 -14.27 5.93 -6.42
N ILE A 97 -14.66 7.19 -6.58
CA ILE A 97 -13.74 8.34 -6.53
C ILE A 97 -13.78 8.88 -5.10
N MET A 98 -12.64 8.81 -4.42
CA MET A 98 -12.40 9.48 -3.15
C MET A 98 -11.94 10.92 -3.42
N SER A 99 -12.51 11.87 -2.70
CA SER A 99 -12.08 13.28 -2.71
C SER A 99 -11.77 13.73 -1.28
N VAL A 100 -10.68 14.46 -1.11
CA VAL A 100 -10.21 14.97 0.18
C VAL A 100 -10.30 16.48 0.20
N HIS A 101 -11.06 17.02 1.14
CA HIS A 101 -11.32 18.45 1.25
C HIS A 101 -10.32 19.15 2.17
N HIS A 102 -10.26 20.48 2.11
CA HIS A 102 -9.32 21.29 2.90
C HIS A 102 -9.55 21.25 4.42
N ASP A 103 -10.67 20.70 4.89
CA ASP A 103 -10.97 20.45 6.30
C ASP A 103 -10.69 18.98 6.72
N HIS A 104 -10.04 18.23 5.84
CA HIS A 104 -9.69 16.81 5.95
C HIS A 104 -10.91 15.87 6.02
N SER A 105 -12.11 16.37 5.68
CA SER A 105 -13.24 15.50 5.37
C SER A 105 -12.96 14.72 4.07
N VAL A 106 -13.49 13.50 4.01
CA VAL A 106 -13.26 12.58 2.88
C VAL A 106 -14.61 12.11 2.37
N THR A 107 -14.88 12.33 1.09
CA THR A 107 -16.13 11.94 0.43
C THR A 107 -15.87 10.89 -0.64
N PHE A 108 -16.78 9.92 -0.79
CA PHE A 108 -16.72 8.90 -1.83
C PHE A 108 -17.91 9.02 -2.78
N THR A 109 -17.63 9.03 -4.08
CA THR A 109 -18.63 8.97 -5.15
C THR A 109 -18.54 7.61 -5.83
N PRO A 110 -19.58 6.75 -5.77
CA PRO A 110 -19.61 5.48 -6.51
C PRO A 110 -19.42 5.70 -8.02
N ILE A 111 -18.63 4.83 -8.66
CA ILE A 111 -18.46 4.79 -10.11
C ILE A 111 -18.60 3.35 -10.63
N PRO A 112 -18.93 3.15 -11.92
CA PRO A 112 -18.77 1.83 -12.53
C PRO A 112 -17.29 1.43 -12.59
N GLY A 113 -17.00 0.19 -12.18
CA GLY A 113 -15.73 -0.46 -12.49
C GLY A 113 -15.64 -0.89 -13.96
N PRO A 114 -14.49 -1.43 -14.39
CA PRO A 114 -14.38 -2.09 -15.69
C PRO A 114 -15.29 -3.33 -15.76
N PRO A 115 -15.63 -3.83 -16.96
CA PRO A 115 -16.31 -5.11 -17.12
C PRO A 115 -15.49 -6.26 -16.50
N ASN A 116 -15.84 -6.64 -15.27
CA ASN A 116 -15.08 -7.61 -14.49
C ASN A 116 -15.57 -9.04 -14.78
N PRO A 117 -14.71 -9.97 -15.21
CA PRO A 117 -15.08 -11.37 -15.37
C PRO A 117 -15.58 -11.98 -14.05
N GLU A 118 -16.57 -12.86 -14.13
CA GLU A 118 -17.12 -13.52 -12.94
C GLU A 118 -16.02 -14.25 -12.17
N GLY A 119 -15.93 -13.96 -10.87
CA GLY A 119 -14.97 -14.58 -9.98
C GLY A 119 -13.59 -13.94 -9.94
N VAL A 120 -13.30 -12.85 -10.69
CA VAL A 120 -12.07 -12.06 -10.49
C VAL A 120 -12.26 -11.04 -9.37
N TYR A 121 -11.34 -11.05 -8.41
CA TYR A 121 -11.28 -10.10 -7.30
C TYR A 121 -9.82 -9.83 -6.91
N LYS A 122 -9.59 -9.05 -5.84
CA LYS A 122 -8.25 -8.54 -5.46
C LYS A 122 -7.56 -7.70 -6.53
N THR A 123 -8.36 -6.96 -7.29
CA THR A 123 -7.89 -5.97 -8.25
C THR A 123 -7.07 -4.91 -7.54
N GLN A 124 -5.89 -4.65 -8.07
CA GLN A 124 -5.05 -3.52 -7.71
C GLN A 124 -5.12 -2.50 -8.86
N ILE A 125 -4.92 -1.23 -8.55
CA ILE A 125 -4.92 -0.13 -9.50
C ILE A 125 -3.65 0.72 -9.33
N GLU A 126 -3.08 1.18 -10.44
CA GLU A 126 -1.90 2.04 -10.48
C GLU A 126 -2.10 3.18 -11.48
N ARG A 127 -1.61 4.39 -11.18
CA ARG A 127 -1.66 5.52 -12.11
C ARG A 127 -0.44 5.50 -13.03
N ILE A 128 -0.64 5.64 -14.34
CA ILE A 128 0.42 5.75 -15.34
C ILE A 128 0.12 6.93 -16.25
N GLY A 129 0.79 8.06 -16.01
CA GLY A 129 0.55 9.31 -16.75
C GLY A 129 -0.91 9.80 -16.63
N GLY A 130 -1.61 9.82 -17.77
CA GLY A 130 -3.03 10.20 -17.91
C GLY A 130 -4.02 9.05 -17.74
N SER A 131 -3.56 7.87 -17.34
CA SER A 131 -4.39 6.66 -17.21
C SER A 131 -4.28 6.01 -15.84
N ILE A 132 -5.25 5.18 -15.49
CA ILE A 132 -5.16 4.21 -14.39
C ILE A 132 -5.25 2.81 -14.98
N VAL A 133 -4.32 1.93 -14.62
CA VAL A 133 -4.35 0.51 -15.01
C VAL A 133 -4.87 -0.30 -13.84
N ALA A 134 -5.96 -1.04 -14.07
CA ALA A 134 -6.50 -2.04 -13.16
C ALA A 134 -5.99 -3.42 -13.54
N TYR A 135 -5.49 -4.17 -12.56
CA TYR A 135 -4.95 -5.52 -12.74
C TYR A 135 -5.39 -6.46 -11.61
N GLY A 136 -5.98 -7.59 -11.99
CA GLY A 136 -6.51 -8.62 -11.08
C GLY A 136 -6.49 -10.00 -11.73
N GLY A 137 -6.13 -11.02 -10.95
CA GLY A 137 -5.87 -12.38 -11.48
C GLY A 137 -6.40 -13.54 -10.63
N LEU A 138 -7.03 -13.28 -9.49
CA LEU A 138 -7.47 -14.33 -8.58
C LEU A 138 -8.89 -14.79 -8.93
N LEU A 139 -9.05 -16.04 -9.39
CA LEU A 139 -10.33 -16.73 -9.24
C LEU A 139 -10.52 -17.26 -7.84
N GLY A 140 -11.79 -17.38 -7.47
CA GLY A 140 -12.23 -18.13 -6.32
C GLY A 140 -12.16 -19.65 -6.57
N ARG A 141 -13.31 -20.32 -6.46
CA ARG A 141 -13.38 -21.79 -6.41
C ARG A 141 -13.17 -22.52 -7.76
N HIS A 142 -12.68 -21.83 -8.79
CA HIS A 142 -12.58 -22.35 -10.15
C HIS A 142 -11.13 -22.24 -10.69
N PRO A 143 -10.22 -23.13 -10.25
CA PRO A 143 -8.81 -23.11 -10.69
C PRO A 143 -8.60 -23.53 -12.16
N GLU A 144 -9.63 -24.04 -12.85
CA GLU A 144 -9.53 -24.68 -14.17
C GLU A 144 -9.41 -23.71 -15.36
N ARG A 145 -9.58 -22.40 -15.12
CA ARG A 145 -9.33 -21.36 -16.13
C ARG A 145 -8.61 -20.22 -15.44
N PRO A 146 -7.49 -19.69 -15.97
CA PRO A 146 -6.99 -18.40 -15.53
C PRO A 146 -8.02 -17.32 -15.90
N ALA A 147 -8.28 -16.40 -14.99
CA ALA A 147 -9.17 -15.27 -15.22
C ALA A 147 -8.35 -14.01 -15.07
N TRP A 148 -8.62 -13.12 -16.00
CA TRP A 148 -7.77 -12.00 -16.31
C TRP A 148 -8.65 -10.77 -16.27
N LEU A 149 -8.41 -9.90 -15.31
CA LEU A 149 -8.77 -8.51 -15.42
C LEU A 149 -7.49 -7.73 -15.68
N MET A 150 -7.39 -7.19 -16.89
CA MET A 150 -6.61 -5.99 -17.12
C MET A 150 -7.51 -4.98 -17.83
N ALA A 151 -7.57 -3.76 -17.30
CA ALA A 151 -8.34 -2.67 -17.90
C ALA A 151 -7.63 -1.34 -17.69
N VAL A 152 -7.83 -0.41 -18.62
CA VAL A 152 -7.25 0.93 -18.61
C VAL A 152 -8.38 1.95 -18.50
N TYR A 153 -8.33 2.78 -17.48
CA TYR A 153 -9.19 3.95 -17.36
C TYR A 153 -8.46 5.17 -17.89
N SER A 154 -9.05 5.85 -18.88
CA SER A 154 -8.57 7.14 -19.37
C SER A 154 -9.12 8.25 -18.48
N ILE A 155 -8.24 9.01 -17.80
CA ILE A 155 -8.67 10.08 -16.89
C ILE A 155 -9.39 11.20 -17.66
N ASP A 156 -8.92 11.51 -18.88
CA ASP A 156 -9.47 12.59 -19.71
C ASP A 156 -10.88 12.30 -20.25
N SER A 157 -11.18 11.04 -20.56
CA SER A 157 -12.50 10.64 -21.10
C SER A 157 -13.45 10.06 -20.05
N GLY A 158 -12.91 9.55 -18.94
CA GLY A 158 -13.68 8.85 -17.91
C GLY A 158 -14.14 7.45 -18.29
N GLU A 159 -13.56 6.84 -19.33
CA GLU A 159 -13.98 5.54 -19.88
C GLU A 159 -12.97 4.42 -19.58
N TRP A 160 -13.49 3.19 -19.45
CA TRP A 160 -12.72 1.96 -19.29
C TRP A 160 -12.53 1.21 -20.62
N GLU A 161 -11.30 0.78 -20.88
CA GLU A 161 -10.90 -0.08 -22.00
C GLU A 161 -10.41 -1.43 -21.44
N SER A 162 -11.02 -2.56 -21.83
CA SER A 162 -10.54 -3.89 -21.44
C SER A 162 -9.33 -4.32 -22.29
N VAL A 163 -8.24 -4.74 -21.63
CA VAL A 163 -7.06 -5.30 -22.31
C VAL A 163 -7.19 -6.83 -22.35
N PRO A 164 -7.25 -7.46 -23.53
CA PRO A 164 -7.43 -8.91 -23.64
C PRO A 164 -6.21 -9.68 -23.15
N TYR A 165 -6.45 -10.86 -22.57
CA TYR A 165 -5.38 -11.84 -22.32
C TYR A 165 -4.88 -12.44 -23.64
N ILE A 166 -3.57 -12.49 -23.82
CA ILE A 166 -2.92 -13.11 -24.99
C ILE A 166 -1.99 -14.22 -24.50
N GLU A 167 -2.36 -15.47 -24.78
CA GLU A 167 -1.62 -16.66 -24.36
C GLU A 167 -0.16 -16.62 -24.86
N GLY A 168 0.78 -16.84 -23.95
CA GLY A 168 2.22 -16.80 -24.23
C GLY A 168 2.86 -15.41 -24.24
N TYR A 169 2.08 -14.33 -24.12
CA TYR A 169 2.58 -12.95 -24.07
C TYR A 169 2.17 -12.23 -22.78
N SER A 170 0.92 -12.41 -22.33
CA SER A 170 0.45 -11.88 -21.05
C SER A 170 1.02 -12.67 -19.86
N PRO A 171 1.34 -12.03 -18.72
CA PRO A 171 1.70 -12.74 -17.50
C PRO A 171 0.60 -13.74 -17.09
N VAL A 172 1.03 -14.87 -16.53
CA VAL A 172 0.09 -15.82 -15.92
C VAL A 172 -0.51 -15.17 -14.67
N PRO A 173 -1.85 -15.18 -14.51
CA PRO A 173 -2.48 -14.69 -13.28
C PRO A 173 -1.94 -15.39 -12.03
N THR A 174 -1.38 -14.62 -11.10
CA THR A 174 -0.83 -15.09 -9.82
C THR A 174 -1.61 -14.53 -8.64
N ILE A 175 -1.41 -15.09 -7.44
CA ILE A 175 -2.01 -14.57 -6.21
C ILE A 175 -1.02 -13.61 -5.55
N MET A 176 -1.52 -12.48 -5.03
CA MET A 176 -0.66 -11.45 -4.42
C MET A 176 0.40 -10.91 -5.39
N HIS A 177 0.03 -10.55 -6.61
CA HIS A 177 0.93 -9.73 -7.44
C HIS A 177 1.27 -8.40 -6.73
N ALA A 178 2.47 -7.89 -6.96
CA ALA A 178 2.84 -6.52 -6.61
C ALA A 178 2.91 -5.70 -7.91
N ILE A 179 2.25 -4.54 -7.94
CA ILE A 179 2.24 -3.66 -9.12
C ILE A 179 2.94 -2.35 -8.85
N GLY A 180 3.35 -1.69 -9.92
CA GLY A 180 3.85 -0.32 -9.90
C GLY A 180 3.95 0.25 -11.31
N CYS A 181 4.51 1.45 -11.42
CA CYS A 181 4.76 2.11 -12.70
C CYS A 181 6.23 2.47 -12.90
N LYS A 182 6.65 2.59 -14.16
CA LYS A 182 7.97 3.04 -14.59
C LYS A 182 7.81 3.83 -15.89
N GLY A 183 7.80 5.17 -15.79
CA GLY A 183 7.54 6.03 -16.94
C GLY A 183 6.11 5.83 -17.48
N ASP A 184 5.99 5.38 -18.73
CA ASP A 184 4.74 5.02 -19.39
C ASP A 184 4.41 3.51 -19.32
N SER A 185 5.19 2.74 -18.57
CA SER A 185 4.99 1.30 -18.39
C SER A 185 4.36 0.94 -17.05
N PHE A 186 3.50 -0.07 -17.08
CA PHE A 186 3.01 -0.83 -15.94
C PHE A 186 3.99 -1.95 -15.61
N LEU A 187 4.25 -2.20 -14.33
CA LEU A 187 5.05 -3.32 -13.85
C LEU A 187 4.15 -4.27 -13.06
N VAL A 188 4.25 -5.56 -13.37
CA VAL A 188 3.68 -6.65 -12.58
C VAL A 188 4.85 -7.50 -12.09
N SER A 189 5.15 -7.40 -10.80
CA SER A 189 6.05 -8.33 -10.13
C SER A 189 5.28 -9.54 -9.60
N GLN A 190 5.97 -10.66 -9.66
CA GLN A 190 5.40 -12.00 -9.58
C GLN A 190 4.83 -12.31 -8.19
N GLY A 191 3.55 -12.65 -8.15
CA GLY A 191 2.92 -13.23 -6.96
C GLY A 191 3.21 -14.72 -6.82
N LEU A 192 2.66 -15.33 -5.78
CA LEU A 192 2.70 -16.79 -5.60
C LEU A 192 1.84 -17.48 -6.66
N SER A 193 2.40 -18.43 -7.40
CA SER A 193 1.62 -19.35 -8.24
C SER A 193 0.88 -20.35 -7.36
N GLY A 194 -0.39 -20.06 -7.06
CA GLY A 194 -1.21 -20.88 -6.17
C GLY A 194 -1.57 -22.27 -6.72
N LEU A 195 -1.33 -22.54 -8.00
CA LEU A 195 -1.81 -23.75 -8.69
C LEU A 195 -0.84 -24.92 -8.67
N THR A 196 0.48 -24.68 -8.69
CA THR A 196 1.50 -25.75 -8.77
C THR A 196 2.15 -26.06 -7.43
N GLY A 197 2.12 -25.13 -6.47
CA GLY A 197 2.88 -25.22 -5.22
C GLY A 197 4.40 -25.14 -5.40
N THR A 198 4.88 -25.07 -6.64
CA THR A 198 6.28 -24.78 -6.97
C THR A 198 6.49 -23.27 -6.89
N ARG A 199 7.59 -22.84 -6.26
CA ARG A 199 8.05 -21.44 -6.25
C ARG A 199 8.78 -21.13 -7.55
N ASP A 200 8.19 -21.48 -8.67
CA ASP A 200 8.69 -21.12 -9.99
C ASP A 200 8.28 -19.67 -10.23
N TRP A 201 9.10 -18.75 -9.70
CA TRP A 201 9.03 -17.34 -10.05
C TRP A 201 9.23 -17.25 -11.56
N THR A 202 8.20 -16.82 -12.30
CA THR A 202 8.39 -16.44 -13.70
C THR A 202 8.95 -15.01 -13.76
N GLU A 203 9.24 -14.46 -14.93
CA GLU A 203 9.95 -13.18 -15.05
C GLU A 203 9.06 -12.00 -14.61
N ASP A 204 9.62 -10.94 -14.00
CA ASP A 204 8.87 -9.69 -13.77
C ASP A 204 8.45 -9.12 -15.14
N MET A 205 7.20 -8.71 -15.30
CA MET A 205 6.64 -8.33 -16.60
C MET A 205 6.33 -6.83 -16.67
N GLU A 206 6.69 -6.21 -17.79
CA GLU A 206 6.46 -4.80 -18.10
C GLU A 206 5.42 -4.68 -19.23
N TRP A 207 4.47 -3.74 -19.12
CA TRP A 207 3.47 -3.46 -20.16
C TRP A 207 3.41 -1.98 -20.48
N SER A 208 3.67 -1.61 -21.74
CA SER A 208 3.62 -0.19 -22.14
C SER A 208 2.19 0.27 -22.41
N VAL A 209 1.78 1.38 -21.80
CA VAL A 209 0.50 2.05 -22.11
C VAL A 209 0.44 2.53 -23.56
N ASN A 210 1.60 2.80 -24.17
CA ASN A 210 1.70 3.31 -25.53
C ASN A 210 1.67 2.21 -26.61
N THR A 211 2.44 1.13 -26.45
CA THR A 211 2.44 0.04 -27.45
C THR A 211 1.35 -1.01 -27.19
N ARG A 212 0.84 -1.08 -25.96
CA ARG A 212 -0.09 -2.11 -25.46
C ARG A 212 0.49 -3.53 -25.46
N GLU A 213 1.80 -3.65 -25.55
CA GLU A 213 2.54 -4.92 -25.56
C GLU A 213 3.15 -5.23 -24.19
N TRP A 214 3.22 -6.52 -23.87
CA TRP A 214 3.96 -7.06 -22.73
C TRP A 214 5.40 -7.41 -23.14
N SER A 215 6.36 -7.15 -22.26
CA SER A 215 7.76 -7.53 -22.38
C SER A 215 8.31 -8.02 -21.04
N SER A 216 9.33 -8.88 -21.09
CA SER A 216 10.11 -9.25 -19.91
C SER A 216 10.83 -8.01 -19.37
N SER A 217 10.67 -7.72 -18.09
CA SER A 217 11.25 -6.54 -17.46
C SER A 217 12.72 -6.79 -17.15
N THR A 218 13.60 -6.00 -17.76
CA THR A 218 15.03 -5.96 -17.41
C THR A 218 15.31 -5.17 -16.13
N PHE A 219 14.33 -5.04 -15.24
CA PHE A 219 14.46 -4.34 -13.98
C PHE A 219 15.22 -5.21 -12.97
N GLU A 220 16.55 -5.24 -13.14
CA GLU A 220 17.48 -5.73 -12.13
C GLU A 220 17.34 -4.90 -10.85
N CYS A 221 16.48 -5.34 -9.93
CA CYS A 221 16.70 -5.04 -8.52
C CYS A 221 18.04 -5.65 -8.15
N SER A 222 18.95 -4.84 -7.62
CA SER A 222 20.33 -5.22 -7.33
C SER A 222 20.48 -6.08 -6.07
N GLY A 223 19.52 -6.98 -5.83
CA GLY A 223 19.42 -7.92 -4.72
C GLY A 223 18.52 -9.09 -5.12
N GLU A 224 18.56 -10.20 -4.38
CA GLU A 224 17.86 -11.45 -4.74
C GLU A 224 16.32 -11.39 -4.64
N ARG A 225 15.76 -10.20 -4.39
CA ARG A 225 14.34 -9.90 -4.29
C ARG A 225 14.04 -8.57 -4.99
N SER A 226 12.89 -8.50 -5.66
CA SER A 226 12.43 -7.25 -6.25
C SER A 226 12.10 -6.23 -5.14
N ALA A 227 12.56 -4.98 -5.26
CA ALA A 227 12.41 -3.91 -4.26
C ALA A 227 10.95 -3.43 -4.07
N LEU A 228 10.01 -3.97 -4.85
CA LEU A 228 8.57 -3.92 -4.58
C LEU A 228 8.18 -4.78 -3.36
N TRP A 229 8.91 -5.88 -3.12
CA TRP A 229 8.61 -6.90 -2.13
C TRP A 229 9.37 -6.77 -0.81
N GLU A 230 10.59 -6.22 -0.82
CA GLU A 230 11.43 -6.19 0.39
C GLU A 230 10.84 -5.38 1.56
N VAL A 231 9.94 -4.43 1.28
CA VAL A 231 9.20 -3.67 2.31
C VAL A 231 7.99 -4.46 2.88
N SER A 232 7.52 -5.50 2.18
CA SER A 232 6.32 -6.27 2.57
C SER A 232 6.61 -7.56 3.34
N ASP A 233 7.86 -8.06 3.31
CA ASP A 233 8.19 -9.43 3.75
C ASP A 233 8.88 -9.48 5.13
N SER A 234 8.75 -8.42 5.95
CA SER A 234 9.16 -8.47 7.37
C SER A 234 8.17 -9.31 8.18
N ASP A 235 8.63 -10.40 8.78
CA ASP A 235 7.78 -11.40 9.48
C ASP A 235 6.79 -10.84 10.52
N ASP A 236 7.02 -9.64 11.07
CA ASP A 236 6.25 -9.03 12.16
C ASP A 236 5.29 -7.88 11.75
N GLY A 237 5.21 -7.49 10.47
CA GLY A 237 4.49 -6.27 10.10
C GLY A 237 3.94 -6.18 8.68
N LYS A 238 2.71 -5.67 8.56
CA LYS A 238 2.14 -5.23 7.28
C LYS A 238 2.47 -3.76 7.07
N ALA A 239 3.01 -3.44 5.89
CA ALA A 239 3.40 -2.09 5.52
C ALA A 239 2.67 -1.64 4.26
N VAL A 240 2.27 -0.36 4.25
CA VAL A 240 1.91 0.37 3.04
C VAL A 240 3.04 1.36 2.74
N ASN A 241 3.40 1.51 1.47
CA ASN A 241 4.44 2.46 1.07
C ASN A 241 3.93 3.39 -0.04
N VAL A 242 4.48 4.60 -0.10
CA VAL A 242 4.15 5.62 -1.09
C VAL A 242 5.42 6.34 -1.50
N ALA A 243 5.63 6.51 -2.81
CA ALA A 243 6.73 7.31 -3.33
C ALA A 243 6.56 8.79 -2.96
N LEU A 244 7.59 9.40 -2.40
CA LEU A 244 7.73 10.85 -2.28
C LEU A 244 8.33 11.43 -3.59
N TYR A 245 8.53 12.74 -3.61
CA TYR A 245 9.30 13.38 -4.67
C TYR A 245 10.77 12.89 -4.68
N GLY A 246 11.33 12.67 -5.88
CA GLY A 246 12.68 12.11 -6.04
C GLY A 246 12.72 10.61 -5.78
N ASN A 247 13.72 10.15 -5.01
CA ASN A 247 13.98 8.72 -4.76
C ASN A 247 13.48 8.22 -3.39
N HIS A 248 12.75 9.04 -2.65
CA HIS A 248 12.33 8.70 -1.29
C HIS A 248 10.98 7.99 -1.28
N ARG A 249 10.74 7.18 -0.25
CA ARG A 249 9.45 6.53 0.01
C ARG A 249 9.05 6.75 1.47
N ILE A 250 7.81 7.17 1.71
CA ILE A 250 7.20 7.01 3.05
C ILE A 250 6.67 5.60 3.13
N CYS A 251 7.04 4.91 4.20
CA CYS A 251 6.54 3.58 4.53
C CYS A 251 5.88 3.64 5.90
N VAL A 252 4.67 3.10 5.98
CA VAL A 252 3.85 3.06 7.18
C VAL A 252 3.57 1.60 7.53
N SER A 253 4.14 1.13 8.63
CA SER A 253 4.09 -0.27 9.06
C SER A 253 3.35 -0.44 10.38
N GLN A 254 2.43 -1.41 10.43
CA GLN A 254 1.80 -1.82 11.69
C GLN A 254 2.65 -2.89 12.36
N GLY A 255 3.21 -2.58 13.53
CA GLY A 255 3.92 -3.56 14.34
C GLY A 255 2.92 -4.46 15.06
N CYS A 256 2.86 -5.73 14.68
CA CYS A 256 2.05 -6.72 15.39
C CYS A 256 2.91 -7.42 16.44
N HIS A 257 2.84 -7.00 17.71
CA HIS A 257 3.48 -7.75 18.78
C HIS A 257 2.78 -9.09 19.02
N SER A 258 3.34 -10.14 18.43
CA SER A 258 2.87 -11.52 18.50
C SER A 258 3.01 -12.17 19.89
N ALA A 259 3.82 -11.57 20.79
CA ALA A 259 4.27 -12.18 22.03
C ALA A 259 3.63 -11.65 23.33
N THR A 260 2.71 -10.68 23.25
CA THR A 260 2.01 -10.10 24.42
C THR A 260 0.51 -10.05 24.18
N ASP A 261 -0.30 -10.20 25.24
CA ASP A 261 -1.74 -10.52 25.24
C ASP A 261 -2.71 -9.43 24.68
N GLY A 262 -2.30 -8.73 23.63
CA GLY A 262 -3.16 -8.08 22.65
C GLY A 262 -3.20 -6.55 22.66
N VAL A 263 -3.64 -6.06 21.50
CA VAL A 263 -4.26 -4.75 21.21
C VAL A 263 -3.34 -3.59 20.81
N SER A 264 -2.23 -3.28 21.48
CA SER A 264 -1.44 -2.07 21.14
C SER A 264 -0.51 -2.24 19.92
N GLY A 265 -1.11 -2.39 18.74
CA GLY A 265 -0.41 -2.29 17.47
C GLY A 265 -0.06 -0.84 17.16
N PHE A 266 1.12 -0.38 17.60
CA PHE A 266 1.65 0.91 17.15
C PHE A 266 1.91 0.86 15.64
N VAL A 267 1.74 2.02 14.99
CA VAL A 267 2.11 2.17 13.59
C VAL A 267 3.34 3.06 13.50
N ARG A 268 4.38 2.59 12.82
CA ARG A 268 5.61 3.35 12.59
C ARG A 268 5.54 3.99 11.21
N CYS A 269 6.02 5.22 11.13
CA CYS A 269 6.31 5.88 9.87
C CYS A 269 7.82 6.02 9.74
N TRP A 270 8.38 5.53 8.64
CA TRP A 270 9.78 5.71 8.29
C TRP A 270 9.92 6.17 6.84
N ILE A 271 10.96 6.95 6.56
CA ILE A 271 11.36 7.34 5.21
C ILE A 271 12.50 6.41 4.78
N LEU A 272 12.42 5.89 3.57
CA LEU A 272 13.46 5.11 2.89
C LEU A 272 14.01 5.94 1.72
N ASP A 273 15.32 6.13 1.63
CA ASP A 273 15.98 6.56 0.38
C ASP A 273 16.25 5.33 -0.49
N ALA A 274 15.65 5.25 -1.67
CA ALA A 274 15.85 4.14 -2.59
C ALA A 274 17.25 4.10 -3.23
N VAL A 275 18.06 5.17 -3.13
CA VAL A 275 19.44 5.20 -3.64
C VAL A 275 20.43 4.70 -2.60
N SER A 276 20.41 5.25 -1.38
CA SER A 276 21.35 4.85 -0.33
C SER A 276 20.90 3.62 0.47
N GLN A 277 19.60 3.28 0.41
CA GLN A 277 18.93 2.31 1.29
C GLN A 277 18.91 2.72 2.78
N ASP A 278 19.17 4.00 3.08
CA ASP A 278 19.03 4.53 4.44
C ASP A 278 17.55 4.59 4.86
N VAL A 279 17.27 4.23 6.12
CA VAL A 279 15.94 4.26 6.72
C VAL A 279 15.92 5.19 7.92
N GLU A 280 15.19 6.30 7.82
CA GLU A 280 14.97 7.22 8.94
C GLU A 280 13.59 7.00 9.57
N VAL A 281 13.57 6.60 10.86
CA VAL A 281 12.32 6.43 11.61
C VAL A 281 11.81 7.80 12.06
N VAL A 282 10.98 8.43 11.24
CA VAL A 282 10.46 9.77 11.49
C VAL A 282 9.59 9.81 12.76
N GLY A 283 8.67 8.86 12.93
CA GLY A 283 7.78 8.86 14.09
C GLY A 283 6.94 7.60 14.28
N ALA A 284 6.17 7.59 15.37
CA ALA A 284 5.04 6.70 15.53
C ALA A 284 3.77 7.49 15.18
N LEU A 285 2.95 6.94 14.28
CA LEU A 285 1.61 7.44 14.04
C LEU A 285 0.72 6.91 15.17
N ASN A 286 0.22 7.82 16.01
CA ASN A 286 -0.80 7.53 17.01
C ASN A 286 -2.16 7.32 16.34
N ILE A 287 -2.28 6.24 15.56
CA ILE A 287 -3.56 5.79 15.04
C ILE A 287 -4.39 5.34 16.24
N PRO A 288 -5.62 5.86 16.42
CA PRO A 288 -6.47 5.46 17.53
C PRO A 288 -6.58 3.94 17.57
N GLU A 289 -6.42 3.33 18.76
CA GLU A 289 -6.60 1.89 18.89
C GLU A 289 -7.95 1.52 18.27
N PRO A 290 -7.96 0.69 17.22
CA PRO A 290 -9.18 0.52 16.46
C PRO A 290 -10.20 -0.17 17.35
N LYS A 291 -11.39 0.46 17.47
CA LYS A 291 -12.54 -0.14 18.14
C LYS A 291 -12.69 -1.57 17.59
N ARG A 292 -12.38 -2.58 18.41
CA ARG A 292 -12.59 -3.98 18.05
C ARG A 292 -14.01 -4.10 17.54
N ASN A 293 -14.20 -4.69 16.36
CA ASN A 293 -15.55 -4.89 15.86
C ASN A 293 -16.32 -5.87 16.77
N SER A 294 -17.60 -6.10 16.50
CA SER A 294 -18.44 -7.01 17.30
C SER A 294 -17.93 -8.46 17.40
N ARG A 295 -16.92 -8.84 16.59
CA ARG A 295 -16.23 -10.14 16.61
C ARG A 295 -14.90 -10.13 17.35
N GLY A 296 -14.48 -8.98 17.88
CA GLY A 296 -13.17 -8.82 18.50
C GLY A 296 -12.02 -8.58 17.52
N GLU A 297 -12.29 -8.47 16.22
CA GLU A 297 -11.27 -8.25 15.18
C GLU A 297 -10.77 -6.79 15.25
N ILE A 298 -9.45 -6.62 15.13
CA ILE A 298 -8.71 -5.35 15.16
C ILE A 298 -8.51 -4.91 13.70
N THR A 299 -8.53 -3.60 13.41
CA THR A 299 -8.14 -3.13 12.08
C THR A 299 -6.69 -3.48 11.82
N SER A 300 -6.46 -4.23 10.75
CA SER A 300 -5.11 -4.46 10.26
C SER A 300 -4.84 -3.60 9.04
N LEU A 301 -3.65 -2.98 8.99
CA LEU A 301 -3.14 -2.35 7.78
C LEU A 301 -2.96 -3.36 6.62
N ALA A 302 -3.07 -4.67 6.90
CA ALA A 302 -3.15 -5.77 5.93
C ALA A 302 -3.88 -5.48 4.63
N ASN A 303 -5.04 -4.84 4.75
CA ASN A 303 -6.01 -4.68 3.68
C ASN A 303 -6.14 -3.19 3.30
N SER A 304 -5.19 -2.37 3.73
CA SER A 304 -5.22 -0.92 3.54
C SER A 304 -4.36 -0.52 2.35
N ALA A 305 -4.72 0.59 1.73
CA ALA A 305 -3.88 1.28 0.76
C ALA A 305 -3.42 2.62 1.35
N ALA A 306 -2.30 3.14 0.86
CA ALA A 306 -1.86 4.50 1.13
C ALA A 306 -1.55 5.23 -0.18
N LEU A 307 -1.78 6.54 -0.19
CA LEU A 307 -1.57 7.39 -1.36
C LEU A 307 -1.30 8.84 -0.94
N LEU A 308 -0.36 9.50 -1.62
CA LEU A 308 -0.23 10.95 -1.56
C LEU A 308 -1.29 11.57 -2.46
N MET A 309 -2.26 12.26 -1.85
CA MET A 309 -3.34 12.96 -2.57
C MET A 309 -2.82 14.24 -3.24
N ASN A 310 -1.87 14.87 -2.57
CA ASN A 310 -1.01 15.97 -3.03
C ASN A 310 0.35 15.81 -2.30
N PRO A 311 1.39 16.62 -2.60
CA PRO A 311 2.71 16.45 -2.00
C PRO A 311 2.69 16.40 -0.46
N SER A 312 1.86 17.21 0.20
CA SER A 312 1.79 17.37 1.66
C SER A 312 0.68 16.58 2.36
N THR A 313 -0.12 15.78 1.65
CA THR A 313 -1.25 15.05 2.27
C THR A 313 -1.21 13.57 1.91
N LEU A 314 -0.84 12.75 2.90
CA LEU A 314 -0.91 11.30 2.85
C LEU A 314 -2.29 10.84 3.34
N VAL A 315 -2.94 9.96 2.57
CA VAL A 315 -4.17 9.30 2.99
C VAL A 315 -3.97 7.79 3.04
N ILE A 316 -4.40 7.18 4.14
CA ILE A 316 -4.42 5.74 4.35
C ILE A 316 -5.88 5.31 4.47
N VAL A 317 -6.35 4.48 3.54
CA VAL A 317 -7.70 3.91 3.57
C VAL A 317 -7.59 2.46 3.99
N GLY A 318 -8.11 2.15 5.17
CA GLY A 318 -8.23 0.80 5.71
C GLY A 318 -9.68 0.33 5.80
N GLY A 319 -9.87 -0.94 6.19
CA GLY A 319 -11.18 -1.59 6.15
C GLY A 319 -12.26 -1.03 7.10
N ASN A 320 -11.91 -0.14 8.03
CA ASN A 320 -12.87 0.54 8.92
C ASN A 320 -12.45 1.95 9.37
N ALA A 321 -11.39 2.51 8.79
CA ALA A 321 -10.82 3.77 9.19
C ALA A 321 -10.12 4.43 8.00
N ILE A 322 -10.27 5.74 7.90
CA ILE A 322 -9.53 6.58 6.97
C ILE A 322 -8.71 7.55 7.80
N LEU A 323 -7.44 7.67 7.44
CA LEU A 323 -6.48 8.55 8.08
C LEU A 323 -6.02 9.55 7.04
N VAL A 324 -6.25 10.84 7.31
CA VAL A 324 -5.64 11.94 6.57
C VAL A 324 -4.52 12.48 7.44
N VAL A 325 -3.33 12.60 6.85
CA VAL A 325 -2.07 12.90 7.52
C VAL A 325 -1.37 14.02 6.75
N ASP A 326 -1.21 15.18 7.40
CA ASP A 326 -0.46 16.29 6.83
C ASP A 326 1.04 16.09 7.05
N ILE A 327 1.80 16.00 5.95
CA ILE A 327 3.25 15.93 5.97
C ILE A 327 3.81 17.35 5.98
N ASP A 328 4.66 17.68 6.96
CA ASP A 328 5.41 18.94 6.95
C ASP A 328 6.27 19.02 5.65
N PRO A 329 6.12 20.09 4.83
CA PRO A 329 6.91 20.28 3.61
C PRO A 329 8.43 20.20 3.80
N HIS A 330 8.95 20.39 5.02
CA HIS A 330 10.37 20.22 5.33
C HIS A 330 10.89 18.82 4.97
N TYR A 331 10.10 17.76 5.20
CA TYR A 331 10.49 16.36 4.88
C TYR A 331 10.41 16.02 3.39
N LEU A 332 9.83 16.92 2.60
CA LEU A 332 9.71 16.83 1.14
C LEU A 332 10.74 17.73 0.44
N GLY A 333 11.46 18.55 1.21
CA GLY A 333 12.45 19.50 0.73
C GLY A 333 13.78 18.83 0.37
N PRO A 334 14.47 19.27 -0.69
CA PRO A 334 15.79 18.75 -1.05
C PRO A 334 16.84 18.90 0.05
N GLU A 335 16.65 19.83 1.00
CA GLU A 335 17.51 20.04 2.16
C GLU A 335 17.52 18.84 3.11
N TYR A 336 16.37 18.18 3.31
CA TYR A 336 16.26 16.97 4.12
C TYR A 336 16.92 15.79 3.42
N HIS A 337 16.58 15.60 2.14
CA HIS A 337 17.08 14.53 1.28
C HIS A 337 18.59 14.54 1.04
N THR A 338 19.23 15.72 1.02
CA THR A 338 20.70 15.83 0.88
C THR A 338 21.46 15.58 2.18
N SER A 339 20.79 15.58 3.33
CA SER A 339 21.44 15.42 4.64
C SER A 339 21.73 13.96 5.03
N MET A 340 21.00 12.97 4.50
CA MET A 340 21.16 11.57 4.94
C MET A 340 22.54 11.00 4.59
N GLY A 341 23.12 11.38 3.44
CA GLY A 341 24.50 11.01 3.05
C GLY A 341 25.63 11.69 3.86
N GLY A 342 25.30 12.54 4.85
CA GLY A 342 26.27 13.39 5.57
C GLY A 342 26.48 13.09 7.05
N CYS A 343 25.71 12.18 7.65
CA CYS A 343 25.67 11.96 9.10
C CYS A 343 26.91 11.20 9.64
N GLN A 344 28.04 11.89 9.79
CA GLN A 344 29.12 11.42 10.65
C GLN A 344 28.62 11.29 12.11
N PRO A 345 29.11 10.29 12.89
CA PRO A 345 28.69 10.08 14.27
C PRO A 345 29.28 11.13 15.21
N VAL A 346 28.66 12.31 15.26
CA VAL A 346 29.05 13.42 16.15
C VAL A 346 28.03 13.57 17.28
N GLY A 347 28.35 12.96 18.43
CA GLY A 347 27.49 12.99 19.61
C GLY A 347 27.54 14.32 20.38
N VAL A 348 26.75 15.31 19.96
CA VAL A 348 26.16 16.34 20.85
C VAL A 348 24.77 16.74 20.33
N PRO A 349 23.67 16.61 21.11
CA PRO A 349 22.35 17.08 20.71
C PRO A 349 22.25 18.61 20.68
N ARG A 350 21.39 19.17 19.82
CA ARG A 350 21.00 20.59 19.84
C ARG A 350 19.67 20.75 20.59
N GLU A 351 19.61 21.64 21.57
CA GLU A 351 18.40 21.97 22.35
C GLU A 351 17.54 23.04 21.66
N ILE A 352 16.22 22.82 21.51
CA ILE A 352 15.20 23.86 21.25
C ILE A 352 13.91 23.53 22.02
N SER A 353 13.16 24.57 22.42
CA SER A 353 12.00 24.55 23.32
C SER A 353 10.67 24.09 22.68
N LEU A 354 9.74 23.63 23.52
CA LEU A 354 8.47 22.98 23.21
C LEU A 354 7.28 23.97 23.25
N ASP A 355 6.33 23.87 22.31
CA ASP A 355 4.88 24.03 22.54
C ASP A 355 4.04 23.63 21.30
N MET A 356 2.77 23.29 21.51
CA MET A 356 1.71 22.91 20.54
C MET A 356 1.79 21.54 19.82
N VAL A 357 1.00 20.59 20.34
CA VAL A 357 0.18 19.66 19.53
C VAL A 357 -1.25 19.69 20.09
N GLN A 358 -2.20 20.29 19.37
CA GLN A 358 -3.62 20.20 19.71
C GLN A 358 -4.30 19.14 18.85
N MET A 359 -4.41 17.93 19.39
CA MET A 359 -5.18 16.85 18.77
C MET A 359 -6.68 17.20 18.82
N LEU A 360 -7.22 17.67 17.69
CA LEU A 360 -8.58 18.19 17.59
C LEU A 360 -9.60 17.04 17.50
N GLN A 361 -9.89 16.39 18.64
CA GLN A 361 -11.04 15.50 18.76
C GLN A 361 -12.35 16.30 18.69
N ARG A 362 -12.86 16.52 17.48
CA ARG A 362 -14.28 16.83 17.29
C ARG A 362 -15.09 15.54 17.36
N ALA A 363 -15.49 15.18 18.58
CA ALA A 363 -16.72 14.42 18.74
C ALA A 363 -17.91 15.34 18.42
N PHE A 364 -18.80 14.86 17.54
CA PHE A 364 -20.16 15.38 17.37
C PHE A 364 -21.14 14.39 18.02
#